data_AF-A0A6J1FL93-F1
#
_entry.id   AF-A0A6J1FL93-F1
#
_cell.length_a   1.000
_cell.length_b   1.000
_cell.length_c   1.000
_cell.angle_alpha   90.00
_cell.angle_beta   90.00
_cell.angle_gamma   90.00
#
_symmetry.space_group_name_H-M   'P 1'
#
loop_
_entity.id
_entity.type
_entity.pdbx_description
1 polymer ?
#
loop_
_entity_poly.entity_id
_entity_poly.type
_entity_poly.pdbx_seq_one_letter_code
_entity_poly.pdbx_strand_id
1 'polypeptide(L)'
;METAELVFLPSLAVGHLVSTLKFITQFLDRDHRFSATILLMKPPFALTPTPGNSDPPPPTSTPRIRYVHLPCPSDPPPIQILHKSVENYFSLYVESYKSLVKNAIVDLAVPVAGLVLDVFCTSMIDVGDELGINSYIFLTSGAGFLGLMFHLEARDRLVGVEFDQSEADSIIPCFTHSVPMGSLPQFALNGDGGFSSMAKQARKLKESKGIIINTFAELHQPSVWTSLSEDGIPPIYTVGPVLDLESENRPTPDEKQSREIKGWLDNQPPSSVVFLCFGSWGCFSQPQVMEIANGLESSGVRFLWSLRSPPPPHKQLEPPSDYADVDDVLPAGFRERVNGKGRVCGWVRQVDVLAHRAIGGFVSHCGWNSILESIWYAVPLAAWPQYAEQQINAFELVRELGLAVEMKIDYHRDCGYLVSADQIDRAVRCLIDGDDAEEMRKRMKEASEKSREALVHGGSSYTSFGYLIDNMVSSFL
;
A
#
# COMPACT_ATOMS: atom_id res chain seq x y z
N MET A 1 -16.18 -34.04 -1.40
CA MET A 1 -14.88 -33.76 -2.02
C MET A 1 -13.99 -33.20 -0.93
N GLU A 2 -12.73 -33.65 -0.86
CA GLU A 2 -11.74 -33.00 0.01
C GLU A 2 -11.55 -31.56 -0.48
N THR A 3 -11.54 -30.61 0.45
CA THR A 3 -11.29 -29.20 0.15
C THR A 3 -9.80 -29.01 -0.13
N ALA A 4 -9.46 -28.38 -1.25
CA ALA A 4 -8.10 -28.04 -1.62
C ALA A 4 -7.56 -26.91 -0.72
N GLU A 5 -6.39 -27.08 -0.11
CA GLU A 5 -5.83 -26.07 0.80
C GLU A 5 -4.93 -25.09 0.05
N LEU A 6 -5.19 -23.79 0.16
CA LEU A 6 -4.27 -22.74 -0.25
C LEU A 6 -3.52 -22.19 0.95
N VAL A 7 -2.21 -22.10 0.85
CA VAL A 7 -1.37 -21.50 1.90
C VAL A 7 -1.01 -20.08 1.51
N PHE A 8 -1.24 -19.12 2.41
CA PHE A 8 -0.95 -17.71 2.22
C PHE A 8 0.16 -17.26 3.17
N LEU A 9 1.10 -16.49 2.65
CA LEU A 9 2.15 -15.83 3.45
C LEU A 9 2.16 -14.33 3.14
N PRO A 10 1.35 -13.52 3.85
CA PRO A 10 1.39 -12.06 3.74
C PRO A 10 2.69 -11.52 4.35
N SER A 11 3.17 -10.37 3.86
CA SER A 11 4.24 -9.65 4.55
C SER A 11 3.74 -8.97 5.83
N LEU A 12 4.68 -8.49 6.64
CA LEU A 12 4.45 -8.05 8.02
C LEU A 12 3.70 -6.72 8.16
N ALA A 13 3.59 -5.93 7.08
CA ALA A 13 2.95 -4.62 7.15
C ALA A 13 1.43 -4.74 7.03
N VAL A 14 0.69 -3.93 7.81
CA VAL A 14 -0.78 -3.98 7.90
C VAL A 14 -1.46 -3.89 6.53
N GLY A 15 -0.93 -3.06 5.63
CA GLY A 15 -1.46 -2.92 4.27
C GLY A 15 -1.41 -4.21 3.44
N HIS A 16 -0.52 -5.15 3.77
CA HIS A 16 -0.42 -6.44 3.09
C HIS A 16 -1.38 -7.46 3.69
N LEU A 17 -1.42 -7.55 5.02
CA LEU A 17 -2.30 -8.49 5.72
C LEU A 17 -3.78 -8.20 5.44
N VAL A 18 -4.22 -6.93 5.51
CA VAL A 18 -5.62 -6.55 5.28
C VAL A 18 -6.05 -6.90 3.84
N SER A 19 -5.24 -6.52 2.85
CA SER A 19 -5.54 -6.82 1.45
C SER A 19 -5.52 -8.32 1.16
N THR A 20 -4.63 -9.08 1.79
CA THR A 20 -4.59 -10.55 1.69
C THR A 20 -5.84 -11.19 2.28
N LEU A 21 -6.27 -10.76 3.47
CA LEU A 21 -7.50 -11.26 4.09
C LEU A 21 -8.74 -11.00 3.23
N LYS A 22 -8.82 -9.82 2.62
CA LYS A 22 -9.93 -9.49 1.72
C LYS A 22 -9.88 -10.27 0.41
N PHE A 23 -8.69 -10.47 -0.16
CA PHE A 23 -8.51 -11.35 -1.31
C PHE A 23 -8.96 -12.79 -0.99
N ILE A 24 -8.52 -13.36 0.13
CA ILE A 24 -8.91 -14.70 0.57
C ILE A 24 -10.43 -14.82 0.72
N THR A 25 -11.06 -13.85 1.38
CA THR A 25 -12.52 -13.86 1.59
C THR A 25 -13.25 -13.89 0.25
N GLN A 26 -12.89 -12.99 -0.67
CA GLN A 26 -13.47 -12.95 -2.02
C GLN A 26 -13.20 -14.24 -2.82
N PHE A 27 -12.01 -14.83 -2.67
CA PHE A 27 -11.65 -16.09 -3.31
C PHE A 27 -12.55 -17.23 -2.85
N LEU A 28 -12.65 -17.39 -1.52
CA LEU A 28 -13.41 -18.47 -0.91
C LEU A 28 -14.92 -18.32 -1.15
N ASP A 29 -15.44 -17.10 -1.24
CA ASP A 29 -16.85 -16.85 -1.57
C ASP A 29 -17.18 -17.21 -3.03
N ARG A 30 -16.20 -17.12 -3.94
CA ARG A 30 -16.35 -17.51 -5.34
C ARG A 30 -16.22 -19.02 -5.57
N ASP A 31 -15.40 -19.71 -4.79
CA ASP A 31 -15.20 -21.14 -4.94
C ASP A 31 -15.18 -21.90 -3.60
N HIS A 32 -16.20 -22.75 -3.40
CA HIS A 32 -16.38 -23.53 -2.18
C HIS A 32 -15.45 -24.75 -2.08
N ARG A 33 -14.68 -25.07 -3.12
CA ARG A 33 -13.75 -26.21 -3.13
C ARG A 33 -12.47 -25.93 -2.35
N PHE A 34 -12.20 -24.67 -2.01
CA PHE A 34 -10.97 -24.27 -1.32
C PHE A 34 -11.18 -23.93 0.16
N SER A 35 -10.12 -24.14 0.93
CA SER A 35 -9.85 -23.59 2.26
C SER A 35 -8.52 -22.84 2.24
N ALA A 36 -8.29 -21.99 3.24
CA ALA A 36 -7.11 -21.13 3.32
C ALA A 36 -6.40 -21.26 4.67
N THR A 37 -5.08 -21.41 4.64
CA THR A 37 -4.21 -21.34 5.81
C THR A 37 -3.29 -20.13 5.65
N ILE A 38 -3.33 -19.22 6.61
CA ILE A 38 -2.51 -18.02 6.63
C ILE A 38 -1.37 -18.25 7.62
N LEU A 39 -0.15 -18.28 7.11
CA LEU A 39 1.07 -18.31 7.91
C LEU A 39 1.44 -16.90 8.31
N LEU A 40 1.61 -16.67 9.62
CA LEU A 40 1.90 -15.35 10.17
C LEU A 40 3.31 -15.34 10.73
N MET A 41 4.20 -14.62 10.05
CA MET A 41 5.53 -14.31 10.57
C MET A 41 5.42 -13.35 11.75
N LYS A 42 6.35 -13.46 12.71
CA LYS A 42 6.46 -12.45 13.76
C LYS A 42 7.15 -11.21 13.22
N PRO A 43 6.72 -10.00 13.62
CA PRO A 43 7.45 -8.79 13.27
C PRO A 43 8.86 -8.86 13.88
N PRO A 44 9.89 -8.35 13.18
CA PRO A 44 11.27 -8.36 13.68
C PRO A 44 11.44 -7.54 14.96
N PHE A 45 10.51 -6.63 15.24
CA PHE A 45 10.53 -5.75 16.40
C PHE A 45 9.25 -5.94 17.21
N ALA A 46 9.38 -5.87 18.54
CA ALA A 46 8.23 -5.93 19.44
C ALA A 46 7.34 -4.71 19.18
N LEU A 47 6.27 -4.91 18.43
CA LEU A 47 5.25 -3.89 18.25
C LEU A 47 4.53 -3.73 19.59
N THR A 48 4.56 -2.53 20.16
CA THR A 48 3.59 -2.16 21.18
C THR A 48 2.20 -2.21 20.51
N PRO A 49 1.23 -2.96 21.07
CA PRO A 49 -0.12 -2.99 20.52
C PRO A 49 -0.65 -1.56 20.51
N THR A 50 -0.77 -1.02 19.31
CA THR A 50 -1.21 0.35 19.04
C THR A 50 -2.62 0.26 18.44
N PRO A 51 -3.53 1.18 18.78
CA PRO A 51 -4.86 1.19 18.20
C PRO A 51 -4.75 1.29 16.66
N GLY A 52 -5.28 0.28 15.96
CA GLY A 52 -5.18 0.14 14.49
C GLY A 52 -4.14 -0.88 14.00
N ASN A 53 -3.19 -1.30 14.85
CA ASN A 53 -2.32 -2.46 14.63
C ASN A 53 -2.87 -3.64 15.44
N SER A 54 -4.02 -4.17 15.05
CA SER A 54 -4.52 -5.40 15.65
C SER A 54 -3.74 -6.59 15.10
N ASP A 55 -3.46 -7.57 15.96
CA ASP A 55 -3.40 -8.98 15.56
C ASP A 55 -4.50 -9.26 14.51
N PRO A 56 -4.32 -10.23 13.59
CA PRO A 56 -5.37 -10.59 12.66
C PRO A 56 -6.69 -10.73 13.43
N PRO A 57 -7.81 -10.21 12.88
CA PRO A 57 -9.09 -10.29 13.57
C PRO A 57 -9.27 -11.73 14.07
N PRO A 58 -9.81 -11.91 15.30
CA PRO A 58 -10.04 -13.25 15.84
C PRO A 58 -10.73 -14.10 14.77
N PRO A 59 -10.36 -15.40 14.63
CA PRO A 59 -10.66 -16.21 13.48
C PRO A 59 -12.05 -15.90 12.98
N THR A 60 -12.12 -15.32 11.78
CA THR A 60 -13.36 -14.86 11.20
C THR A 60 -14.39 -15.98 11.24
N SER A 61 -15.66 -15.64 11.32
CA SER A 61 -16.80 -16.56 11.26
C SER A 61 -16.87 -17.42 9.99
N THR A 62 -15.88 -17.31 9.09
CA THR A 62 -15.66 -18.22 7.96
C THR A 62 -14.88 -19.46 8.43
N PRO A 63 -15.53 -20.63 8.58
CA PRO A 63 -14.90 -21.86 9.09
C PRO A 63 -13.81 -22.45 8.17
N ARG A 64 -13.51 -21.78 7.04
CA ARG A 64 -12.55 -22.21 6.01
C ARG A 64 -11.22 -21.45 6.04
N ILE A 65 -11.02 -20.54 7.00
CA ILE A 65 -9.76 -19.80 7.18
C ILE A 65 -9.09 -20.25 8.48
N ARG A 66 -7.85 -20.73 8.38
CA ARG A 66 -6.99 -21.12 9.50
C ARG A 66 -5.81 -20.16 9.61
N TYR A 67 -5.46 -19.79 10.84
CA TYR A 67 -4.27 -18.98 11.13
C TYR A 67 -3.20 -19.83 11.80
N VAL A 68 -1.95 -19.72 11.36
CA VAL A 68 -0.79 -20.40 11.94
C VAL A 68 0.29 -19.38 12.23
N HIS A 69 0.55 -19.13 13.51
CA HIS A 69 1.62 -18.24 13.94
C HIS A 69 2.95 -18.98 13.90
N LEU A 70 3.90 -18.48 13.11
CA LEU A 70 5.24 -19.03 13.03
C LEU A 70 6.07 -18.60 14.26
N PRO A 71 6.97 -19.48 14.76
CA PRO A 71 7.93 -19.08 15.78
C PRO A 71 8.94 -18.07 15.21
N CYS A 72 9.73 -17.42 16.08
CA CYS A 72 10.83 -16.58 15.60
C CYS A 72 11.94 -17.44 14.99
N PRO A 73 12.64 -16.94 13.95
CA PRO A 73 13.82 -17.60 13.41
C PRO A 73 14.94 -17.63 14.47
N SER A 74 15.75 -18.68 14.45
CA SER A 74 16.83 -18.85 15.43
C SER A 74 18.00 -17.88 15.22
N ASP A 75 18.17 -17.39 13.99
CA ASP A 75 19.26 -16.48 13.59
C ASP A 75 18.72 -15.37 12.68
N PRO A 76 18.10 -14.32 13.23
CA PRO A 76 17.62 -13.18 12.45
C PRO A 76 18.79 -12.31 11.96
N PRO A 77 18.64 -11.59 10.83
CA PRO A 77 19.67 -10.69 10.32
C PRO A 77 20.07 -9.61 11.35
N PRO A 78 21.34 -9.15 11.34
CA PRO A 78 21.81 -8.07 12.20
C PRO A 78 21.04 -6.76 11.98
N ILE A 79 20.65 -6.08 13.06
CA ILE A 79 19.87 -4.84 13.02
C ILE A 79 20.59 -3.69 12.30
N GLN A 80 21.92 -3.74 12.23
CA GLN A 80 22.75 -2.74 11.53
C GLN A 80 22.43 -2.68 10.04
N ILE A 81 21.95 -3.78 9.44
CA ILE A 81 21.53 -3.80 8.03
C ILE A 81 20.33 -2.88 7.82
N LEU A 82 19.37 -2.88 8.74
CA LEU A 82 18.17 -2.05 8.64
C LEU A 82 18.49 -0.55 8.54
N HIS A 83 19.50 -0.09 9.27
CA HIS A 83 19.94 1.31 9.23
C HIS A 83 20.55 1.73 7.89
N LYS A 84 20.96 0.76 7.06
CA LYS A 84 21.51 1.01 5.73
C LYS A 84 20.51 0.76 4.61
N SER A 85 19.71 -0.29 4.74
CA SER A 85 18.63 -0.63 3.81
C SER A 85 17.53 -1.41 4.52
N VAL A 86 16.33 -0.84 4.48
CA VAL A 86 15.12 -1.46 5.02
C VAL A 86 14.77 -2.71 4.21
N GLU A 87 14.84 -2.60 2.89
CA GLU A 87 14.49 -3.64 1.93
C GLU A 87 15.42 -4.85 2.06
N ASN A 88 16.73 -4.62 2.22
CA ASN A 88 17.70 -5.69 2.44
C ASN A 88 17.45 -6.42 3.76
N TYR A 89 17.24 -5.68 4.84
CA TYR A 89 16.94 -6.29 6.14
C TYR A 89 15.69 -7.16 6.07
N PHE A 90 14.58 -6.65 5.51
CA PHE A 90 13.34 -7.43 5.42
C PHE A 90 13.46 -8.62 4.47
N SER A 91 14.20 -8.48 3.36
CA SER A 91 14.49 -9.59 2.44
C SER A 91 15.21 -10.75 3.16
N LEU A 92 16.27 -10.43 3.92
CA LEU A 92 16.99 -11.42 4.73
C LEU A 92 16.15 -11.96 5.90
N TYR A 93 15.36 -11.11 6.52
CA TYR A 93 14.48 -11.50 7.63
C TYR A 93 13.46 -12.53 7.16
N VAL A 94 12.79 -12.29 6.03
CA VAL A 94 11.86 -13.27 5.45
C VAL A 94 12.60 -14.54 5.04
N GLU A 95 13.78 -14.45 4.42
CA GLU A 95 14.58 -15.62 4.06
C GLU A 95 14.93 -16.52 5.26
N SER A 96 15.11 -15.95 6.46
CA SER A 96 15.34 -16.72 7.68
C SER A 96 14.15 -17.60 8.12
N TYR A 97 12.96 -17.39 7.56
CA TYR A 97 11.76 -18.20 7.84
C TYR A 97 11.62 -19.44 6.95
N LYS A 98 12.49 -19.67 5.94
CA LYS A 98 12.34 -20.77 4.96
C LYS A 98 12.03 -22.12 5.60
N SER A 99 12.86 -22.55 6.57
CA SER A 99 12.66 -23.83 7.25
C SER A 99 11.38 -23.87 8.11
N LEU A 100 10.99 -22.73 8.70
CA LEU A 100 9.79 -22.64 9.52
C LEU A 100 8.52 -22.72 8.67
N VAL A 101 8.50 -22.03 7.53
CA VAL A 101 7.41 -22.10 6.55
C VAL A 101 7.28 -23.51 6.01
N LYS A 102 8.39 -24.14 5.62
CA LYS A 102 8.42 -25.53 5.14
C LYS A 102 7.81 -26.49 6.16
N ASN A 103 8.28 -26.44 7.41
CA ASN A 103 7.77 -27.31 8.47
C ASN A 103 6.29 -27.06 8.72
N ALA A 104 5.87 -25.79 8.78
CA ALA A 104 4.46 -25.45 8.99
C ALA A 104 3.55 -26.01 7.88
N ILE A 105 3.99 -25.97 6.62
CA ILE A 105 3.25 -26.54 5.47
C ILE A 105 3.16 -28.06 5.58
N VAL A 106 4.26 -28.75 5.90
CA VAL A 106 4.29 -30.21 6.08
C VAL A 106 3.39 -30.64 7.24
N ASP A 107 3.42 -29.90 8.34
CA ASP A 107 2.64 -30.17 9.55
C ASP A 107 1.12 -29.95 9.36
N LEU A 108 0.69 -29.27 8.28
CA LEU A 108 -0.74 -29.14 7.98
C LEU A 108 -1.39 -30.51 7.70
N ALA A 109 -0.60 -31.49 7.25
CA ALA A 109 -1.04 -32.85 6.94
C ALA A 109 -2.25 -32.92 5.98
N VAL A 110 -2.35 -31.95 5.06
CA VAL A 110 -3.38 -31.87 4.01
C VAL A 110 -2.74 -31.57 2.66
N PRO A 111 -3.33 -32.00 1.53
CA PRO A 111 -2.87 -31.61 0.20
C PRO A 111 -2.95 -30.08 0.02
N VAL A 112 -1.81 -29.45 -0.30
CA VAL A 112 -1.74 -28.01 -0.58
C VAL A 112 -1.76 -27.79 -2.09
N ALA A 113 -2.78 -27.07 -2.56
CA ALA A 113 -3.01 -26.79 -3.97
C ALA A 113 -2.16 -25.64 -4.53
N GLY A 114 -1.67 -24.76 -3.65
CA GLY A 114 -0.85 -23.63 -4.05
C GLY A 114 -0.39 -22.80 -2.87
N LEU A 115 0.73 -22.12 -3.08
CA LEU A 115 1.32 -21.18 -2.13
C LEU A 115 1.16 -19.76 -2.69
N VAL A 116 0.40 -18.90 -2.02
CA VAL A 116 0.20 -17.50 -2.40
C VAL A 116 1.06 -16.62 -1.50
N LEU A 117 2.09 -16.03 -2.09
CA LEU A 117 3.14 -15.28 -1.41
C LEU A 117 2.99 -13.79 -1.66
N ASP A 118 3.16 -12.98 -0.62
CA ASP A 118 3.37 -11.55 -0.82
C ASP A 118 4.61 -11.26 -1.69
N VAL A 119 4.61 -10.13 -2.40
CA VAL A 119 5.76 -9.67 -3.22
C VAL A 119 7.09 -9.60 -2.44
N PHE A 120 7.07 -9.39 -1.13
CA PHE A 120 8.29 -9.38 -0.31
C PHE A 120 8.70 -10.77 0.20
N CYS A 121 7.92 -11.81 -0.10
CA CYS A 121 8.11 -13.18 0.35
C CYS A 121 8.57 -14.14 -0.77
N THR A 122 9.12 -13.63 -1.87
CA THR A 122 9.48 -14.48 -3.03
C THR A 122 10.55 -15.52 -2.73
N SER A 123 11.32 -15.36 -1.66
CA SER A 123 12.27 -16.38 -1.20
C SER A 123 11.59 -17.70 -0.79
N MET A 124 10.27 -17.68 -0.55
CA MET A 124 9.48 -18.88 -0.27
C MET A 124 9.04 -19.64 -1.52
N ILE A 125 9.31 -19.13 -2.72
CA ILE A 125 9.17 -19.92 -3.95
C ILE A 125 10.05 -21.17 -3.87
N ASP A 126 11.28 -21.02 -3.34
CA ASP A 126 12.19 -22.15 -3.11
C ASP A 126 11.55 -23.24 -2.24
N VAL A 127 10.75 -22.84 -1.24
CA VAL A 127 10.01 -23.79 -0.37
C VAL A 127 8.89 -24.49 -1.14
N GLY A 128 8.17 -23.76 -2.00
CA GLY A 128 7.19 -24.33 -2.91
C GLY A 128 7.83 -25.37 -3.83
N ASP A 129 8.94 -25.04 -4.47
CA ASP A 129 9.68 -25.93 -5.38
C ASP A 129 10.17 -27.20 -4.67
N GLU A 130 10.73 -27.07 -3.47
CA GLU A 130 11.16 -28.21 -2.65
C GLU A 130 10.02 -29.16 -2.26
N LEU A 131 8.80 -28.64 -2.16
CA LEU A 131 7.60 -29.41 -1.80
C LEU A 131 6.77 -29.82 -3.02
N GLY A 132 7.15 -29.40 -4.23
CA GLY A 132 6.39 -29.62 -5.46
C GLY A 132 5.05 -28.85 -5.52
N ILE A 133 4.97 -27.69 -4.86
CA ILE A 133 3.78 -26.84 -4.77
C ILE A 133 3.97 -25.60 -5.65
N ASN A 134 3.00 -25.33 -6.53
CA ASN A 134 3.01 -24.12 -7.35
C ASN A 134 2.90 -22.85 -6.48
N SER A 135 3.81 -21.90 -6.71
CA SER A 135 3.82 -20.60 -6.03
C SER A 135 3.19 -19.50 -6.91
N TYR A 136 2.32 -18.68 -6.33
CA TYR A 136 1.72 -17.50 -6.92
C TYR A 136 2.12 -16.28 -6.10
N ILE A 137 2.32 -15.14 -6.74
CA ILE A 137 2.61 -13.89 -6.04
C ILE A 137 1.34 -13.06 -5.91
N PHE A 138 1.06 -12.52 -4.73
CA PHE A 138 0.08 -11.47 -4.53
C PHE A 138 0.78 -10.12 -4.31
N LEU A 139 0.66 -9.26 -5.31
CA LEU A 139 1.17 -7.89 -5.31
C LEU A 139 0.06 -6.94 -4.84
N THR A 140 0.21 -6.43 -3.62
CA THR A 140 -0.69 -5.43 -3.02
C THR A 140 -0.38 -3.99 -3.45
N SER A 141 0.26 -3.82 -4.60
CA SER A 141 0.66 -2.56 -5.24
C SER A 141 0.16 -2.48 -6.70
N GLY A 142 0.48 -1.38 -7.41
CA GLY A 142 0.03 -1.11 -8.78
C GLY A 142 0.94 -1.68 -9.89
N ALA A 143 0.45 -1.61 -11.13
CA ALA A 143 1.15 -2.13 -12.31
C ALA A 143 2.44 -1.33 -12.62
N GLY A 144 2.45 -0.01 -12.36
CA GLY A 144 3.65 0.81 -12.44
C GLY A 144 4.79 0.29 -11.57
N PHE A 145 4.51 -0.14 -10.33
CA PHE A 145 5.51 -0.72 -9.44
C PHE A 145 6.00 -2.10 -9.92
N LEU A 146 5.11 -2.95 -10.45
CA LEU A 146 5.52 -4.23 -11.06
C LEU A 146 6.48 -4.01 -12.24
N GLY A 147 6.18 -3.04 -13.11
CA GLY A 147 7.04 -2.66 -14.22
C GLY A 147 8.38 -2.11 -13.75
N LEU A 148 8.40 -1.28 -12.69
CA LEU A 148 9.64 -0.84 -12.05
C LEU A 148 10.46 -2.03 -11.56
N MET A 149 9.86 -3.01 -10.88
CA MET A 149 10.58 -4.20 -10.40
C MET A 149 11.28 -4.95 -11.54
N PHE A 150 10.58 -5.21 -12.66
CA PHE A 150 11.21 -5.86 -13.81
C PHE A 150 12.29 -4.99 -14.47
N HIS A 151 12.14 -3.67 -14.44
CA HIS A 151 13.17 -2.75 -14.88
C HIS A 151 14.43 -2.79 -13.98
N LEU A 152 14.26 -2.91 -12.65
CA LEU A 152 15.38 -3.11 -11.72
C LEU A 152 16.11 -4.43 -11.99
N GLU A 153 15.37 -5.51 -12.26
CA GLU A 153 15.97 -6.80 -12.65
C GLU A 153 16.81 -6.67 -13.93
N ALA A 154 16.25 -6.04 -14.95
CA ALA A 154 16.95 -5.83 -16.22
C ALA A 154 18.20 -4.96 -16.02
N ARG A 155 18.12 -3.90 -15.21
CA ARG A 155 19.28 -3.05 -14.87
C ARG A 155 20.35 -3.82 -14.11
N ASP A 156 19.98 -4.61 -13.11
CA ASP A 156 20.93 -5.43 -12.35
C ASP A 156 21.66 -6.43 -13.26
N ARG A 157 20.95 -7.03 -14.22
CA ARG A 157 21.54 -7.95 -15.21
C ARG A 157 22.48 -7.26 -16.22
N LEU A 158 22.12 -6.06 -16.67
CA LEU A 158 22.82 -5.38 -17.78
C LEU A 158 23.91 -4.41 -17.31
N VAL A 159 23.70 -3.76 -16.18
CA VAL A 159 24.55 -2.68 -15.64
C VAL A 159 25.18 -3.08 -14.30
N GLY A 160 24.42 -3.77 -13.44
CA GLY A 160 24.92 -4.32 -12.17
C GLY A 160 25.12 -3.29 -11.04
N VAL A 161 24.60 -2.07 -11.20
CA VAL A 161 24.61 -1.02 -10.17
C VAL A 161 23.26 -0.32 -10.06
N GLU A 162 23.00 0.24 -8.88
CA GLU A 162 21.85 1.09 -8.57
C GLU A 162 21.80 2.34 -9.46
N PHE A 163 20.70 3.09 -9.39
CA PHE A 163 20.59 4.40 -10.01
C PHE A 163 21.38 5.45 -9.23
N ASP A 164 21.93 6.43 -9.95
CA ASP A 164 22.53 7.64 -9.37
C ASP A 164 21.65 8.87 -9.62
N GLN A 165 21.58 9.79 -8.63
CA GLN A 165 20.75 11.00 -8.71
C GLN A 165 21.16 11.96 -9.84
N SER A 166 22.39 11.85 -10.37
CA SER A 166 22.89 12.65 -11.49
C SER A 166 22.59 12.03 -12.86
N GLU A 167 22.03 10.82 -12.92
CA GLU A 167 21.59 10.21 -14.17
C GLU A 167 20.44 11.00 -14.80
N ALA A 168 20.31 10.86 -16.13
CA ALA A 168 19.14 11.36 -16.84
C ALA A 168 17.89 10.56 -16.47
N ASP A 169 16.71 11.15 -16.67
CA ASP A 169 15.42 10.51 -16.42
C ASP A 169 15.34 9.10 -17.07
N SER A 170 14.87 8.13 -16.29
CA SER A 170 14.83 6.73 -16.70
C SER A 170 13.65 6.45 -17.62
N ILE A 171 13.90 5.73 -18.71
CA ILE A 171 12.84 5.19 -19.57
C ILE A 171 12.44 3.82 -19.02
N ILE A 172 11.30 3.77 -18.34
CA ILE A 172 10.73 2.53 -17.80
C ILE A 172 9.54 2.13 -18.69
N PRO A 173 9.54 0.93 -19.28
CA PRO A 173 8.52 0.52 -20.27
C PRO A 173 7.05 0.57 -19.81
N CYS A 174 6.79 0.60 -18.50
CA CYS A 174 5.44 0.73 -17.94
C CYS A 174 4.94 2.18 -17.80
N PHE A 175 5.75 3.18 -18.16
CA PHE A 175 5.35 4.59 -18.11
C PHE A 175 5.51 5.24 -19.48
N THR A 176 4.61 6.18 -19.80
CA THR A 176 4.66 6.94 -21.06
C THR A 176 5.71 8.05 -20.97
N HIS A 177 5.84 8.67 -19.79
CA HIS A 177 6.82 9.71 -19.53
C HIS A 177 8.08 9.11 -18.90
N SER A 178 9.24 9.68 -19.23
CA SER A 178 10.49 9.36 -18.52
C SER A 178 10.35 9.69 -17.04
N VAL A 179 10.88 8.81 -16.20
CA VAL A 179 10.80 8.91 -14.73
C VAL A 179 12.02 9.66 -14.20
N PRO A 180 11.85 10.84 -13.60
CA PRO A 180 12.96 11.55 -12.98
C PRO A 180 13.59 10.74 -11.85
N MET A 181 14.92 10.86 -11.66
CA MET A 181 15.62 10.13 -10.58
C MET A 181 15.03 10.40 -9.20
N GLY A 182 14.62 11.64 -8.92
CA GLY A 182 13.95 12.00 -7.68
C GLY A 182 12.57 11.34 -7.49
N SER A 183 11.93 10.87 -8.55
CA SER A 183 10.65 10.14 -8.49
C SER A 183 10.84 8.63 -8.35
N LEU A 184 12.08 8.12 -8.37
CA LEU A 184 12.35 6.73 -8.05
C LEU A 184 12.28 6.51 -6.53
N PRO A 185 11.74 5.37 -6.09
CA PRO A 185 11.85 4.95 -4.70
C PRO A 185 13.29 4.90 -4.20
N GLN A 186 13.50 5.22 -2.92
CA GLN A 186 14.84 5.29 -2.31
C GLN A 186 15.64 3.99 -2.48
N PHE A 187 14.98 2.83 -2.46
CA PHE A 187 15.65 1.55 -2.65
C PHE A 187 16.33 1.42 -4.02
N ALA A 188 15.83 2.09 -5.06
CA ALA A 188 16.41 2.01 -6.40
C ALA A 188 17.75 2.75 -6.49
N LEU A 189 18.00 3.68 -5.56
CA LEU A 189 19.21 4.52 -5.47
C LEU A 189 20.14 4.04 -4.33
N ASN A 190 19.78 2.97 -3.62
CA ASN A 190 20.50 2.50 -2.44
C ASN A 190 21.46 1.35 -2.79
N GLY A 191 22.76 1.67 -2.85
CA GLY A 191 23.85 0.71 -3.06
C GLY A 191 24.19 -0.18 -1.84
N ASP A 192 23.63 0.09 -0.66
CA ASP A 192 23.80 -0.73 0.56
C ASP A 192 22.88 -1.99 0.58
N GLY A 193 22.35 -2.37 -0.58
CA GLY A 193 21.57 -3.58 -0.79
C GLY A 193 20.09 -3.35 -1.03
N GLY A 194 19.60 -2.11 -1.01
CA GLY A 194 18.20 -1.81 -1.37
C GLY A 194 17.90 -2.19 -2.82
N PHE A 195 18.74 -1.73 -3.75
CA PHE A 195 18.57 -2.00 -5.17
C PHE A 195 18.68 -3.49 -5.48
N SER A 196 19.75 -4.13 -5.02
CA SER A 196 20.01 -5.55 -5.30
C SER A 196 18.98 -6.47 -4.65
N SER A 197 18.42 -6.10 -3.49
CA SER A 197 17.33 -6.85 -2.87
C SER A 197 16.06 -6.78 -3.72
N MET A 198 15.68 -5.60 -4.20
CA MET A 198 14.49 -5.46 -5.05
C MET A 198 14.68 -6.14 -6.41
N ALA A 199 15.87 -6.06 -7.01
CA ALA A 199 16.20 -6.81 -8.23
C ALA A 199 16.16 -8.34 -8.01
N LYS A 200 16.63 -8.83 -6.85
CA LYS A 200 16.53 -10.26 -6.46
C LYS A 200 15.06 -10.70 -6.36
N GLN A 201 14.21 -9.91 -5.69
CA GLN A 201 12.78 -10.20 -5.57
C GLN A 201 12.14 -10.23 -6.97
N ALA A 202 12.44 -9.23 -7.81
CA ALA A 202 11.92 -9.13 -9.19
C ALA A 202 12.29 -10.33 -10.09
N ARG A 203 13.52 -10.86 -9.96
CA ARG A 203 13.91 -12.11 -10.64
C ARG A 203 13.02 -13.27 -10.21
N LYS A 204 12.83 -13.44 -8.91
CA LYS A 204 12.03 -14.53 -8.35
C LYS A 204 10.56 -14.45 -8.75
N LEU A 205 10.01 -13.25 -9.01
CA LEU A 205 8.66 -13.12 -9.57
C LEU A 205 8.47 -13.92 -10.87
N LYS A 206 9.51 -13.99 -11.71
CA LYS A 206 9.49 -14.72 -13.00
C LYS A 206 9.47 -16.24 -12.83
N GLU A 207 9.81 -16.74 -11.64
CA GLU A 207 9.77 -18.17 -11.30
C GLU A 207 8.38 -18.60 -10.79
N SER A 208 7.48 -17.65 -10.51
CA SER A 208 6.13 -17.96 -10.04
C SER A 208 5.22 -18.50 -11.16
N LYS A 209 4.17 -19.21 -10.76
CA LYS A 209 3.13 -19.72 -11.68
C LYS A 209 2.21 -18.61 -12.20
N GLY A 210 2.13 -17.49 -11.48
CA GLY A 210 1.30 -16.35 -11.83
C GLY A 210 1.40 -15.23 -10.80
N ILE A 211 1.15 -14.00 -11.25
CA ILE A 211 1.22 -12.78 -10.46
C ILE A 211 -0.18 -12.19 -10.35
N ILE A 212 -0.74 -12.26 -9.14
CA ILE A 212 -2.01 -11.65 -8.76
C ILE A 212 -1.71 -10.21 -8.37
N ILE A 213 -2.38 -9.23 -8.98
CA ILE A 213 -2.14 -7.81 -8.72
C ILE A 213 -3.42 -7.11 -8.26
N ASN A 214 -3.31 -6.32 -7.19
CA ASN A 214 -4.41 -5.55 -6.64
C ASN A 214 -4.65 -4.26 -7.46
N THR A 215 -5.00 -4.41 -8.73
CA THR A 215 -5.42 -3.31 -9.62
C THR A 215 -6.45 -3.83 -10.63
N PHE A 216 -7.02 -2.92 -11.42
CA PHE A 216 -7.96 -3.22 -12.49
C PHE A 216 -7.39 -2.74 -13.83
N ALA A 217 -7.75 -3.44 -14.92
CA ALA A 217 -7.11 -3.25 -16.22
C ALA A 217 -7.27 -1.82 -16.76
N GLU A 218 -8.45 -1.23 -16.53
CA GLU A 218 -8.88 0.06 -17.06
C GLU A 218 -8.24 1.27 -16.37
N LEU A 219 -7.54 1.06 -15.24
CA LEU A 219 -6.77 2.12 -14.58
C LEU A 219 -5.53 2.50 -15.39
N HIS A 220 -4.95 1.53 -16.10
CA HIS A 220 -3.67 1.65 -16.77
C HIS A 220 -3.84 1.76 -18.29
N GLN A 221 -2.91 2.43 -18.95
CA GLN A 221 -2.88 2.46 -20.41
C GLN A 221 -2.60 1.05 -20.97
N PRO A 222 -3.13 0.69 -22.15
CA PRO A 222 -2.89 -0.62 -22.75
C PRO A 222 -1.40 -0.96 -22.95
N SER A 223 -0.54 0.03 -23.13
CA SER A 223 0.92 -0.14 -23.26
C SER A 223 1.56 -0.75 -22.01
N VAL A 224 1.01 -0.46 -20.82
CA VAL A 224 1.48 -1.02 -19.54
C VAL A 224 1.33 -2.55 -19.55
N TRP A 225 0.18 -3.04 -20.00
CA TRP A 225 -0.08 -4.48 -20.07
C TRP A 225 0.75 -5.17 -21.14
N THR A 226 1.01 -4.49 -22.25
CA THR A 226 1.91 -4.98 -23.30
C THR A 226 3.34 -5.17 -22.77
N SER A 227 3.89 -4.19 -22.04
CA SER A 227 5.24 -4.32 -21.47
C SER A 227 5.31 -5.36 -20.34
N LEU A 228 4.20 -5.62 -19.65
CA LEU A 228 4.07 -6.66 -18.64
C LEU A 228 3.70 -8.05 -19.21
N SER A 229 3.68 -8.21 -20.53
CA SER A 229 3.40 -9.48 -21.22
C SER A 229 4.60 -9.99 -22.03
N GLU A 230 5.80 -9.46 -21.78
CA GLU A 230 7.04 -9.91 -22.42
C GLU A 230 7.42 -11.35 -22.05
N ASP A 231 8.22 -11.99 -22.90
CA ASP A 231 8.66 -13.37 -22.72
C ASP A 231 9.33 -13.58 -21.34
N GLY A 232 8.86 -14.59 -20.62
CA GLY A 232 9.36 -14.94 -19.29
C GLY A 232 8.67 -14.22 -18.12
N ILE A 233 7.69 -13.35 -18.39
CA ILE A 233 6.79 -12.84 -17.34
C ILE A 233 5.61 -13.82 -17.17
N PRO A 234 5.31 -14.31 -15.95
CA PRO A 234 4.17 -15.18 -15.70
C PRO A 234 2.83 -14.51 -15.98
N PRO A 235 1.73 -15.27 -16.15
CA PRO A 235 0.40 -14.71 -16.29
C PRO A 235 0.06 -13.74 -15.14
N ILE A 236 -0.45 -12.57 -15.51
CA ILE A 236 -0.86 -11.53 -14.55
C ILE A 236 -2.39 -11.54 -14.40
N TYR A 237 -2.85 -11.56 -13.16
CA TYR A 237 -4.26 -11.58 -12.80
C TYR A 237 -4.65 -10.28 -12.07
N THR A 238 -5.36 -9.39 -12.73
CA THR A 238 -5.84 -8.13 -12.18
C THR A 238 -7.11 -8.35 -11.36
N VAL A 239 -6.99 -8.47 -10.04
CA VAL A 239 -8.12 -8.85 -9.17
C VAL A 239 -8.71 -7.68 -8.38
N GLY A 240 -8.18 -6.46 -8.59
CA GLY A 240 -8.53 -5.28 -7.81
C GLY A 240 -9.76 -4.51 -8.33
N PRO A 241 -10.15 -3.45 -7.60
CA PRO A 241 -9.62 -3.07 -6.29
C PRO A 241 -10.10 -4.00 -5.17
N VAL A 242 -9.16 -4.62 -4.45
CA VAL A 242 -9.39 -5.40 -3.23
C VAL A 242 -9.33 -4.44 -2.05
N LEU A 243 -10.50 -4.12 -1.49
CA LEU A 243 -10.68 -3.09 -0.46
C LEU A 243 -11.42 -3.63 0.75
N ASP A 244 -11.15 -3.03 1.92
CA ASP A 244 -11.82 -3.34 3.17
C ASP A 244 -12.99 -2.39 3.49
N LEU A 245 -14.03 -2.44 2.65
CA LEU A 245 -15.20 -1.56 2.74
C LEU A 245 -16.15 -1.94 3.89
N GLU A 246 -16.22 -3.23 4.24
CA GLU A 246 -17.09 -3.75 5.31
C GLU A 246 -16.57 -3.41 6.72
N SER A 247 -15.41 -2.77 6.80
CA SER A 247 -14.87 -2.27 8.06
C SER A 247 -15.78 -1.24 8.73
N GLU A 248 -16.75 -0.63 8.04
CA GLU A 248 -17.76 0.29 8.59
C GLU A 248 -18.44 -0.22 9.87
N ASN A 249 -18.70 -1.54 9.94
CA ASN A 249 -19.39 -2.18 11.07
C ASN A 249 -18.45 -2.66 12.20
N ARG A 250 -17.12 -2.54 12.04
CA ARG A 250 -16.17 -2.92 13.09
C ARG A 250 -16.00 -1.79 14.12
N PRO A 251 -15.80 -2.11 15.40
CA PRO A 251 -15.48 -1.11 16.41
C PRO A 251 -14.19 -0.38 16.03
N THR A 252 -14.23 0.95 16.01
CA THR A 252 -13.00 1.76 15.93
C THR A 252 -12.34 1.81 17.30
N PRO A 253 -11.00 1.86 17.40
CA PRO A 253 -10.33 1.89 18.71
C PRO A 253 -10.76 3.06 19.61
N ASP A 254 -11.16 4.19 19.00
CA ASP A 254 -11.75 5.34 19.69
C ASP A 254 -13.11 5.72 19.08
N GLU A 255 -14.17 5.06 19.53
CA GLU A 255 -15.55 5.32 19.09
C GLU A 255 -16.04 6.75 19.39
N LYS A 256 -15.48 7.38 20.43
CA LYS A 256 -15.85 8.76 20.77
C LYS A 256 -15.30 9.71 19.71
N GLN A 257 -14.01 9.60 19.42
CA GLN A 257 -13.36 10.40 18.37
C GLN A 257 -14.00 10.17 17.01
N SER A 258 -14.27 8.91 16.65
CA SER A 258 -14.96 8.57 15.39
C SER A 258 -16.32 9.27 15.27
N ARG A 259 -17.16 9.23 16.31
CA ARG A 259 -18.45 9.95 16.34
C ARG A 259 -18.30 11.45 16.23
N GLU A 260 -17.32 12.04 16.91
CA GLU A 260 -17.07 13.48 16.85
C GLU A 260 -16.57 13.94 15.48
N ILE A 261 -15.69 13.16 14.83
CA ILE A 261 -15.22 13.43 13.47
C ILE A 261 -16.39 13.34 12.50
N LYS A 262 -17.19 12.27 12.58
CA LYS A 262 -18.38 12.12 11.75
C LYS A 262 -19.35 13.30 11.93
N GLY A 263 -19.66 13.66 13.18
CA GLY A 263 -20.54 14.79 13.47
C GLY A 263 -19.98 16.12 12.97
N TRP A 264 -18.67 16.32 13.01
CA TRP A 264 -18.03 17.50 12.44
C TRP A 264 -18.13 17.54 10.90
N LEU A 265 -17.88 16.40 10.24
CA LEU A 265 -17.99 16.25 8.79
C LEU A 265 -19.44 16.40 8.29
N ASP A 266 -20.43 15.90 9.03
CA ASP A 266 -21.86 16.00 8.71
C ASP A 266 -22.31 17.46 8.54
N ASN A 267 -21.66 18.38 9.26
CA ASN A 267 -21.91 19.83 9.26
C ASN A 267 -21.12 20.60 8.19
N GLN A 268 -20.30 19.93 7.38
CA GLN A 268 -19.55 20.59 6.29
C GLN A 268 -20.30 20.50 4.96
N PRO A 269 -20.14 21.50 4.06
CA PRO A 269 -20.64 21.40 2.70
C PRO A 269 -20.07 20.17 1.95
N PRO A 270 -20.83 19.59 1.01
CA PRO A 270 -20.32 18.52 0.16
C PRO A 270 -19.01 18.90 -0.55
N SER A 271 -18.09 17.96 -0.68
CA SER A 271 -16.81 18.10 -1.39
C SER A 271 -16.01 19.36 -1.05
N SER A 272 -16.02 19.78 0.21
CA SER A 272 -15.39 21.03 0.66
C SER A 272 -14.24 20.84 1.64
N VAL A 273 -14.03 19.62 2.13
CA VAL A 273 -13.01 19.27 3.14
C VAL A 273 -11.85 18.53 2.47
N VAL A 274 -10.62 18.98 2.73
CA VAL A 274 -9.40 18.26 2.41
C VAL A 274 -9.03 17.33 3.55
N PHE A 275 -8.94 16.04 3.30
CA PHE A 275 -8.45 15.07 4.26
C PHE A 275 -6.93 14.92 4.14
N LEU A 276 -6.20 14.87 5.25
CA LEU A 276 -4.76 14.63 5.30
C LEU A 276 -4.48 13.38 6.12
N CYS A 277 -3.93 12.35 5.48
CA CYS A 277 -3.50 11.11 6.14
C CYS A 277 -2.36 10.45 5.36
N PHE A 278 -1.36 9.97 6.10
CA PHE A 278 -0.09 9.51 5.53
C PHE A 278 0.12 8.00 5.76
N GLY A 279 -0.98 7.25 5.78
CA GLY A 279 -0.97 5.80 5.99
C GLY A 279 -0.62 5.40 7.42
N SER A 280 -0.33 4.12 7.61
CA SER A 280 -0.11 3.55 8.94
C SER A 280 1.23 3.94 9.56
N TRP A 281 2.27 4.16 8.73
CA TRP A 281 3.63 4.50 9.17
C TRP A 281 4.02 5.95 8.91
N GLY A 282 3.15 6.76 8.29
CA GLY A 282 3.47 8.15 7.99
C GLY A 282 3.39 9.05 9.21
N CYS A 283 4.45 9.83 9.41
CA CYS A 283 4.55 10.85 10.44
C CYS A 283 5.59 11.88 9.98
N PHE A 284 5.59 13.05 10.61
CA PHE A 284 6.47 14.15 10.23
C PHE A 284 7.29 14.65 11.42
N SER A 285 8.42 15.28 11.11
CA SER A 285 9.17 16.05 12.10
C SER A 285 8.36 17.27 12.53
N GLN A 286 8.58 17.75 13.75
CA GLN A 286 7.87 18.94 14.26
C GLN A 286 8.01 20.17 13.34
N PRO A 287 9.19 20.49 12.75
CA PRO A 287 9.28 21.58 11.78
C PRO A 287 8.35 21.41 10.57
N GLN A 288 8.19 20.19 10.05
CA GLN A 288 7.27 19.93 8.93
C GLN A 288 5.80 20.02 9.37
N VAL A 289 5.47 19.60 10.60
CA VAL A 289 4.13 19.78 11.19
C VAL A 289 3.77 21.26 11.27
N MET A 290 4.73 22.12 11.63
CA MET A 290 4.53 23.58 11.65
C MET A 290 4.25 24.16 10.26
N GLU A 291 4.99 23.74 9.23
CA GLU A 291 4.73 24.17 7.85
C GLU A 291 3.36 23.70 7.35
N ILE A 292 2.97 22.45 7.67
CA ILE A 292 1.62 21.93 7.35
C ILE A 292 0.53 22.77 8.00
N ALA A 293 0.66 23.05 9.30
CA ALA A 293 -0.31 23.88 10.02
C ALA A 293 -0.41 25.28 9.40
N ASN A 294 0.72 25.94 9.14
CA ASN A 294 0.75 27.26 8.53
C ASN A 294 0.12 27.28 7.13
N GLY A 295 0.42 26.28 6.28
CA GLY A 295 -0.14 26.17 4.93
C GLY A 295 -1.64 25.88 4.93
N LEU A 296 -2.11 25.03 5.84
CA LEU A 296 -3.54 24.77 6.01
C LEU A 296 -4.29 26.02 6.49
N GLU A 297 -3.72 26.75 7.45
CA GLU A 297 -4.30 28.00 7.95
C GLU A 297 -4.38 29.08 6.86
N SER A 298 -3.30 29.31 6.11
CA SER A 298 -3.24 30.33 5.04
C SER A 298 -4.14 29.99 3.86
N SER A 299 -4.35 28.70 3.57
CA SER A 299 -5.24 28.26 2.50
C SER A 299 -6.71 28.59 2.77
N GLY A 300 -7.10 28.65 4.05
CA GLY A 300 -8.48 28.86 4.45
C GLY A 300 -9.46 27.77 4.01
N VAL A 301 -8.96 26.66 3.43
CA VAL A 301 -9.76 25.48 3.09
C VAL A 301 -10.25 24.80 4.36
N ARG A 302 -11.31 24.00 4.24
CA ARG A 302 -11.69 23.12 5.35
C ARG A 302 -10.81 21.89 5.32
N PHE A 303 -10.41 21.39 6.47
CA PHE A 303 -9.54 20.22 6.53
C PHE A 303 -9.81 19.31 7.72
N LEU A 304 -9.57 18.02 7.52
CA LEU A 304 -9.44 17.02 8.57
C LEU A 304 -8.04 16.43 8.47
N TRP A 305 -7.25 16.54 9.53
CA TRP A 305 -5.87 16.07 9.54
C TRP A 305 -5.66 14.99 10.60
N SER A 306 -5.42 13.76 10.14
CA SER A 306 -4.97 12.63 10.96
C SER A 306 -3.47 12.79 11.22
N LEU A 307 -3.11 13.36 12.37
CA LEU A 307 -1.74 13.66 12.77
C LEU A 307 -1.22 12.59 13.75
N ARG A 308 -0.06 12.01 13.42
CA ARG A 308 0.58 10.93 14.19
C ARG A 308 1.95 11.36 14.71
N SER A 309 2.24 10.99 15.95
CA SER A 309 3.53 11.21 16.59
C SER A 309 4.57 10.21 16.09
N PRO A 310 5.76 10.67 15.64
CA PRO A 310 6.85 9.76 15.33
C PRO A 310 7.27 8.98 16.58
N PRO A 311 7.84 7.77 16.40
CA PRO A 311 8.39 7.02 17.51
C PRO A 311 9.57 7.77 18.16
N PRO A 312 9.79 7.61 19.48
CA PRO A 312 10.91 8.26 20.14
C PRO A 312 12.25 7.67 19.65
N PRO A 313 13.38 8.40 19.77
CA PRO A 313 14.67 7.99 19.17
C PRO A 313 15.19 6.61 19.58
N HIS A 314 14.79 6.11 20.75
CA HIS A 314 15.17 4.80 21.27
C HIS A 314 14.23 3.65 20.84
N LYS A 315 13.17 3.96 20.09
CA LYS A 315 12.13 3.04 19.58
C LYS A 315 11.78 3.34 18.12
N GLN A 316 12.72 3.78 17.30
CA GLN A 316 12.47 4.18 15.89
C GLN A 316 11.81 3.10 15.01
N LEU A 317 11.78 1.87 15.50
CA LEU A 317 11.22 0.68 14.87
C LEU A 317 9.76 0.41 15.25
N GLU A 318 9.23 1.18 16.19
CA GLU A 318 7.82 1.17 16.56
C GLU A 318 7.01 2.04 15.59
N PRO A 319 5.73 1.67 15.33
CA PRO A 319 4.84 2.46 14.49
C PRO A 319 4.54 3.82 15.14
N PRO A 320 4.18 4.85 14.34
CA PRO A 320 3.70 6.11 14.87
C PRO A 320 2.50 5.92 15.80
N SER A 321 2.39 6.75 16.83
CA SER A 321 1.31 6.74 17.81
C SER A 321 0.48 8.02 17.76
N ASP A 322 -0.59 8.10 18.54
CA ASP A 322 -1.32 9.36 18.71
C ASP A 322 -0.57 10.30 19.65
N TYR A 323 -0.62 11.60 19.38
CA TYR A 323 -0.15 12.60 20.32
C TYR A 323 -1.03 12.60 21.59
N ALA A 324 -0.40 12.76 22.75
CA ALA A 324 -1.13 12.96 24.01
C ALA A 324 -1.92 14.28 23.98
N ASP A 325 -1.27 15.34 23.50
CA ASP A 325 -1.88 16.59 23.10
C ASP A 325 -1.27 17.06 21.77
N VAL A 326 -2.11 17.33 20.77
CA VAL A 326 -1.65 17.83 19.47
C VAL A 326 -1.19 19.28 19.56
N ASP A 327 -1.64 20.03 20.58
CA ASP A 327 -1.26 21.43 20.77
C ASP A 327 0.23 21.60 21.14
N ASP A 328 0.89 20.53 21.61
CA ASP A 328 2.33 20.52 21.89
C ASP A 328 3.21 20.66 20.64
N VAL A 329 2.67 20.33 19.46
CA VAL A 329 3.41 20.34 18.18
C VAL A 329 2.86 21.29 17.13
N LEU A 330 1.73 21.94 17.41
CA LEU A 330 1.08 22.91 16.53
C LEU A 330 1.49 24.35 16.87
N PRO A 331 1.34 25.30 15.92
CA PRO A 331 1.54 26.72 16.23
C PRO A 331 0.61 27.18 17.36
N ALA A 332 1.13 27.98 18.29
CA ALA A 332 0.34 28.49 19.40
C ALA A 332 -0.95 29.18 18.91
N GLY A 333 -2.11 28.78 19.44
CA GLY A 333 -3.42 29.32 19.06
C GLY A 333 -3.99 28.78 17.74
N PHE A 334 -3.40 27.75 17.15
CA PHE A 334 -3.83 27.21 15.84
C PHE A 334 -5.28 26.72 15.87
N ARG A 335 -5.67 25.96 16.90
CA ARG A 335 -7.04 25.41 17.03
C ARG A 335 -8.11 26.51 17.05
N GLU A 336 -7.84 27.62 17.73
CA GLU A 336 -8.74 28.77 17.78
C GLU A 336 -8.86 29.44 16.42
N ARG A 337 -7.75 29.60 15.69
CA ARG A 337 -7.74 30.26 14.37
C ARG A 337 -8.43 29.43 13.29
N VAL A 338 -8.33 28.10 13.35
CA VAL A 338 -8.99 27.20 12.39
C VAL A 338 -10.37 26.71 12.86
N ASN A 339 -10.86 27.19 14.00
CA ASN A 339 -12.12 26.71 14.58
C ASN A 339 -13.28 26.77 13.57
N GLY A 340 -14.02 25.67 13.45
CA GLY A 340 -15.11 25.51 12.48
C GLY A 340 -14.68 25.20 11.04
N LYS A 341 -13.40 25.38 10.67
CA LYS A 341 -12.86 25.04 9.35
C LYS A 341 -11.92 23.84 9.36
N GLY A 342 -11.11 23.70 10.39
CA GLY A 342 -10.09 22.66 10.53
C GLY A 342 -10.34 21.77 11.75
N ARG A 343 -10.03 20.49 11.61
CA ARG A 343 -9.97 19.55 12.74
C ARG A 343 -8.70 18.71 12.64
N VAL A 344 -7.95 18.63 13.74
CA VAL A 344 -6.80 17.72 13.89
C VAL A 344 -7.21 16.59 14.82
N CYS A 345 -6.87 15.37 14.46
CA CYS A 345 -7.20 14.16 15.21
C CYS A 345 -6.05 13.15 15.15
N GLY A 346 -6.16 12.10 15.94
CA GLY A 346 -5.25 10.96 15.89
C GLY A 346 -5.61 10.01 14.76
N TRP A 347 -5.48 8.71 15.01
CA TRP A 347 -5.88 7.66 14.07
C TRP A 347 -7.34 7.82 13.62
N VAL A 348 -7.60 7.59 12.34
CA VAL A 348 -8.95 7.46 11.81
C VAL A 348 -9.08 6.23 10.94
N ARG A 349 -10.29 5.67 10.87
CA ARG A 349 -10.63 4.70 9.84
C ARG A 349 -10.78 5.44 8.52
N GLN A 350 -9.67 5.52 7.78
CA GLN A 350 -9.55 6.34 6.56
C GLN A 350 -10.66 6.07 5.54
N VAL A 351 -11.03 4.81 5.32
CA VAL A 351 -12.08 4.43 4.36
C VAL A 351 -13.42 5.10 4.65
N ASP A 352 -13.81 5.29 5.93
CA ASP A 352 -15.04 6.00 6.31
C ASP A 352 -14.95 7.49 6.03
N VAL A 353 -13.78 8.07 6.29
CA VAL A 353 -13.54 9.48 6.06
C VAL A 353 -13.66 9.75 4.57
N LEU A 354 -12.98 8.96 3.73
CA LEU A 354 -13.05 9.08 2.28
C LEU A 354 -14.47 8.83 1.73
N ALA A 355 -15.25 7.94 2.35
CA ALA A 355 -16.65 7.71 2.00
C ALA A 355 -17.58 8.90 2.29
N HIS A 356 -17.15 9.83 3.17
CA HIS A 356 -18.01 10.91 3.62
C HIS A 356 -18.17 12.00 2.55
N ARG A 357 -19.43 12.36 2.24
CA ARG A 357 -19.81 13.35 1.21
C ARG A 357 -19.08 14.70 1.27
N ALA A 358 -18.59 15.08 2.44
CA ALA A 358 -17.92 16.35 2.69
C ALA A 358 -16.47 16.36 2.19
N ILE A 359 -15.83 15.19 2.05
CA ILE A 359 -14.47 15.11 1.56
C ILE A 359 -14.46 15.45 0.07
N GLY A 360 -13.64 16.44 -0.28
CA GLY A 360 -13.45 16.94 -1.64
C GLY A 360 -12.04 16.68 -2.20
N GLY A 361 -11.08 16.34 -1.34
CA GLY A 361 -9.72 16.02 -1.74
C GLY A 361 -8.94 15.32 -0.62
N PHE A 362 -7.84 14.66 -0.99
CA PHE A 362 -7.04 13.84 -0.09
C PHE A 362 -5.54 14.09 -0.27
N VAL A 363 -4.89 14.70 0.72
CA VAL A 363 -3.42 14.74 0.78
C VAL A 363 -2.94 13.40 1.32
N SER A 364 -2.23 12.66 0.47
CA SER A 364 -1.89 11.26 0.71
C SER A 364 -0.40 11.02 0.50
N HIS A 365 0.12 10.10 1.31
CA HIS A 365 1.41 9.47 1.07
C HIS A 365 1.48 8.57 -0.16
N CYS A 366 0.40 8.40 -0.94
CA CYS A 366 0.37 7.57 -2.15
C CYS A 366 0.70 6.08 -1.92
N GLY A 367 0.45 5.56 -0.71
CA GLY A 367 0.42 4.11 -0.51
C GLY A 367 -0.72 3.47 -1.30
N TRP A 368 -0.48 2.33 -1.93
CA TRP A 368 -1.39 1.80 -2.95
C TRP A 368 -2.82 1.54 -2.46
N ASN A 369 -3.00 0.99 -1.25
CA ASN A 369 -4.34 0.81 -0.67
C ASN A 369 -5.09 2.15 -0.53
N SER A 370 -4.40 3.21 -0.10
CA SER A 370 -5.00 4.55 0.02
C SER A 370 -5.36 5.15 -1.34
N ILE A 371 -4.61 4.82 -2.39
CA ILE A 371 -4.93 5.20 -3.77
C ILE A 371 -6.23 4.52 -4.20
N LEU A 372 -6.33 3.21 -4.01
CA LEU A 372 -7.53 2.45 -4.36
C LEU A 372 -8.78 2.91 -3.58
N GLU A 373 -8.64 3.22 -2.29
CA GLU A 373 -9.72 3.81 -1.48
C GLU A 373 -10.16 5.17 -2.02
N SER A 374 -9.20 6.02 -2.41
CA SER A 374 -9.47 7.34 -3.00
C SER A 374 -10.21 7.22 -4.34
N ILE A 375 -9.75 6.32 -5.22
CA ILE A 375 -10.41 6.02 -6.50
C ILE A 375 -11.82 5.49 -6.25
N TRP A 376 -11.99 4.56 -5.32
CA TRP A 376 -13.29 3.98 -5.01
C TRP A 376 -14.32 5.03 -4.61
N TYR A 377 -13.93 6.03 -3.81
CA TYR A 377 -14.82 7.11 -3.39
C TYR A 377 -14.75 8.37 -4.26
N ALA A 378 -14.08 8.30 -5.41
CA ALA A 378 -13.93 9.41 -6.35
C ALA A 378 -13.34 10.69 -5.73
N VAL A 379 -12.37 10.55 -4.80
CA VAL A 379 -11.71 11.67 -4.12
C VAL A 379 -10.34 11.95 -4.79
N PRO A 380 -10.11 13.13 -5.38
CA PRO A 380 -8.80 13.51 -5.94
C PRO A 380 -7.68 13.61 -4.91
N LEU A 381 -6.43 13.40 -5.32
CA LEU A 381 -5.29 13.37 -4.41
C LEU A 381 -4.33 14.57 -4.56
N ALA A 382 -3.71 14.98 -3.46
CA ALA A 382 -2.43 15.69 -3.51
C ALA A 382 -1.33 14.70 -3.11
N ALA A 383 -0.41 14.46 -4.04
CA ALA A 383 0.59 13.41 -3.93
C ALA A 383 1.81 13.86 -3.12
N TRP A 384 1.98 13.27 -1.93
CA TRP A 384 3.06 13.58 -0.99
C TRP A 384 3.69 12.29 -0.42
N PRO A 385 4.42 11.52 -1.24
CA PRO A 385 5.06 10.25 -0.87
C PRO A 385 6.05 10.40 0.29
N GLN A 386 6.36 9.29 0.98
CA GLN A 386 7.33 9.28 2.07
C GLN A 386 8.33 8.10 2.04
N TYR A 387 7.88 6.89 1.68
CA TYR A 387 8.66 5.64 1.78
C TYR A 387 8.15 4.56 0.80
N ALA A 388 8.79 3.39 0.80
CA ALA A 388 8.43 2.25 -0.05
C ALA A 388 8.35 2.67 -1.53
N GLU A 389 7.34 2.22 -2.27
CA GLU A 389 7.14 2.53 -3.70
C GLU A 389 6.35 3.83 -3.94
N GLN A 390 6.07 4.61 -2.90
CA GLN A 390 5.12 5.72 -2.98
C GLN A 390 5.51 6.80 -4.00
N GLN A 391 6.80 7.04 -4.22
CA GLN A 391 7.27 8.00 -5.20
C GLN A 391 6.86 7.60 -6.62
N ILE A 392 6.96 6.30 -6.96
CA ILE A 392 6.54 5.85 -8.30
C ILE A 392 5.02 5.86 -8.44
N ASN A 393 4.28 5.53 -7.38
CA ASN A 393 2.83 5.68 -7.36
C ASN A 393 2.40 7.15 -7.53
N ALA A 394 3.09 8.07 -6.85
CA ALA A 394 2.84 9.50 -6.94
C ALA A 394 3.14 10.04 -8.36
N PHE A 395 4.24 9.60 -8.97
CA PHE A 395 4.56 9.90 -10.36
C PHE A 395 3.47 9.43 -11.31
N GLU A 396 3.03 8.17 -11.19
CA GLU A 396 1.96 7.59 -12.01
C GLU A 396 0.65 8.39 -11.88
N LEU A 397 0.22 8.69 -10.65
CA LEU A 397 -0.99 9.45 -10.40
C LEU A 397 -0.98 10.86 -11.01
N VAL A 398 0.15 11.55 -10.94
CA VAL A 398 0.28 12.94 -11.38
C VAL A 398 0.54 13.02 -12.88
N ARG A 399 1.47 12.20 -13.41
CA ARG A 399 2.00 12.34 -14.78
C ARG A 399 1.32 11.42 -15.79
N GLU A 400 0.88 10.23 -15.38
CA GLU A 400 0.27 9.26 -16.31
C GLU A 400 -1.26 9.32 -16.26
N LEU A 401 -1.83 9.40 -15.05
CA LEU A 401 -3.27 9.26 -14.86
C LEU A 401 -4.00 10.61 -14.70
N GLY A 402 -3.30 11.65 -14.28
CA GLY A 402 -3.90 12.97 -14.01
C GLY A 402 -4.97 12.93 -12.91
N LEU A 403 -4.80 12.05 -11.93
CA LEU A 403 -5.69 11.82 -10.79
C LEU A 403 -5.25 12.55 -9.51
N ALA A 404 -4.09 13.19 -9.56
CA ALA A 404 -3.52 13.90 -8.43
C ALA A 404 -2.83 15.21 -8.84
N VAL A 405 -2.82 16.19 -7.93
CA VAL A 405 -1.89 17.31 -7.97
C VAL A 405 -0.58 16.93 -7.29
N GLU A 406 0.53 17.49 -7.77
CA GLU A 406 1.82 17.32 -7.12
C GLU A 406 1.92 18.20 -5.88
N MET A 407 2.14 17.59 -4.72
CA MET A 407 2.64 18.30 -3.54
C MET A 407 4.17 18.30 -3.54
N LYS A 408 4.77 17.09 -3.55
CA LYS A 408 6.23 16.90 -3.62
C LYS A 408 6.56 15.42 -3.93
N ILE A 409 6.66 15.05 -5.21
CA ILE A 409 6.87 13.65 -5.63
C ILE A 409 8.25 13.11 -5.20
N ASP A 410 9.26 13.96 -5.17
CA ASP A 410 10.64 13.64 -4.77
C ASP A 410 10.90 13.71 -3.25
N TYR A 411 9.83 13.79 -2.45
CA TYR A 411 9.93 13.76 -1.00
C TYR A 411 10.29 12.35 -0.50
N HIS A 412 11.20 12.32 0.46
CA HIS A 412 11.51 11.14 1.26
C HIS A 412 11.73 11.59 2.71
N ARG A 413 11.47 10.70 3.67
CA ARG A 413 11.52 11.05 5.10
C ARG A 413 12.85 11.68 5.54
N ASP A 414 13.95 11.27 4.91
CA ASP A 414 15.31 11.69 5.27
C ASP A 414 15.91 12.74 4.31
N CYS A 415 15.07 13.42 3.51
CA CYS A 415 15.52 14.34 2.45
C CYS A 415 16.18 15.63 2.94
N GLY A 416 16.14 15.90 4.25
CA GLY A 416 16.78 17.05 4.87
C GLY A 416 16.15 18.40 4.53
N TYR A 417 15.02 18.43 3.81
CA TYR A 417 14.29 19.66 3.49
C TYR A 417 12.80 19.56 3.87
N LEU A 418 12.17 20.72 4.06
CA LEU A 418 10.75 20.84 4.37
C LEU A 418 9.96 21.24 3.13
N VAL A 419 8.75 20.72 3.00
CA VAL A 419 7.75 21.29 2.08
C VAL A 419 7.16 22.52 2.76
N SER A 420 7.24 23.67 2.09
CA SER A 420 6.86 24.94 2.70
C SER A 420 5.35 25.12 2.82
N ALA A 421 4.92 25.96 3.75
CA ALA A 421 3.52 26.37 3.92
C ALA A 421 2.90 26.86 2.60
N ASP A 422 3.64 27.60 1.77
CA ASP A 422 3.16 28.08 0.48
C ASP A 422 2.94 26.95 -0.54
N GLN A 423 3.77 25.91 -0.52
CA GLN A 423 3.56 24.73 -1.37
C GLN A 423 2.30 23.98 -0.94
N ILE A 424 2.12 23.83 0.37
CA ILE A 424 0.97 23.15 0.98
C ILE A 424 -0.32 23.89 0.66
N ASP A 425 -0.34 25.21 0.88
CA ASP A 425 -1.45 26.10 0.54
C ASP A 425 -1.90 25.92 -0.92
N ARG A 426 -0.96 26.05 -1.87
CA ARG A 426 -1.28 25.91 -3.29
C ARG A 426 -1.87 24.54 -3.60
N ALA A 427 -1.23 23.47 -3.15
CA ALA A 427 -1.68 22.12 -3.47
C ALA A 427 -3.06 21.79 -2.88
N VAL A 428 -3.37 22.21 -1.64
CA VAL A 428 -4.69 21.94 -1.05
C VAL A 428 -5.79 22.79 -1.68
N ARG A 429 -5.49 24.03 -2.12
CA ARG A 429 -6.44 24.85 -2.90
C ARG A 429 -6.75 24.21 -4.25
N CYS A 430 -5.74 23.71 -4.97
CA CYS A 430 -5.94 23.05 -6.27
C CYS A 430 -6.79 21.78 -6.20
N LEU A 431 -7.01 21.19 -5.01
CA LEU A 431 -7.95 20.08 -4.86
C LEU A 431 -9.41 20.53 -4.79
N ILE A 432 -9.65 21.76 -4.35
CA ILE A 432 -10.99 22.25 -4.01
C ILE A 432 -11.51 23.23 -5.04
N ASP A 433 -10.67 24.15 -5.53
CA ASP A 433 -11.09 25.29 -6.35
C ASP A 433 -10.35 25.33 -7.70
N GLY A 434 -11.05 25.77 -8.75
CA GLY A 434 -10.49 26.03 -10.08
C GLY A 434 -10.78 24.95 -11.13
N ASP A 435 -10.57 25.30 -12.39
CA ASP A 435 -10.87 24.44 -13.56
C ASP A 435 -10.09 23.11 -13.52
N ASP A 436 -8.82 23.15 -13.08
CA ASP A 436 -7.99 21.96 -12.92
C ASP A 436 -8.57 20.99 -11.88
N ALA A 437 -9.17 21.51 -10.80
CA ALA A 437 -9.83 20.70 -9.78
C ALA A 437 -11.10 20.03 -10.31
N GLU A 438 -11.85 20.71 -11.18
CA GLU A 438 -13.05 20.16 -11.82
C GLU A 438 -12.70 19.03 -12.80
N GLU A 439 -11.71 19.24 -13.66
CA GLU A 439 -11.24 18.22 -14.61
C GLU A 439 -10.66 17.00 -13.88
N MET A 440 -9.91 17.22 -12.79
CA MET A 440 -9.39 16.13 -11.96
C MET A 440 -10.52 15.35 -11.30
N ARG A 441 -11.54 16.03 -10.75
CA ARG A 441 -12.73 15.37 -10.18
C ARG A 441 -13.48 14.55 -11.23
N LYS A 442 -13.57 15.02 -12.46
CA LYS A 442 -14.17 14.28 -13.56
C LYS A 442 -13.40 12.99 -13.85
N ARG A 443 -12.08 13.07 -14.05
CA ARG A 443 -11.23 11.88 -14.28
C ARG A 443 -11.28 10.89 -13.10
N MET A 444 -11.24 11.42 -11.89
CA MET A 444 -11.34 10.61 -10.67
C MET A 444 -12.70 9.89 -10.56
N LYS A 445 -13.79 10.56 -10.96
CA LYS A 445 -15.11 9.93 -11.04
C LYS A 445 -15.16 8.81 -12.10
N GLU A 446 -14.61 9.06 -13.29
CA GLU A 446 -14.51 8.04 -14.35
C GLU A 446 -13.68 6.82 -13.89
N ALA A 447 -12.56 7.05 -13.19
CA ALA A 447 -11.76 5.98 -12.61
C ALA A 447 -12.53 5.21 -11.52
N SER A 448 -13.31 5.91 -10.70
CA SER A 448 -14.18 5.30 -9.68
C SER A 448 -15.23 4.38 -10.31
N GLU A 449 -15.92 4.85 -11.36
CA GLU A 449 -16.94 4.08 -12.07
C GLU A 449 -16.33 2.81 -12.68
N LYS A 450 -15.20 2.93 -13.40
CA LYS A 450 -14.45 1.80 -13.95
C LYS A 450 -14.00 0.81 -12.87
N SER A 451 -13.55 1.30 -11.71
CA SER A 451 -13.12 0.44 -10.61
C SER A 451 -14.25 -0.43 -10.06
N ARG A 452 -15.50 0.06 -10.10
CA ARG A 452 -16.70 -0.68 -9.68
C ARG A 452 -17.14 -1.66 -10.77
N GLU A 453 -17.12 -1.22 -12.03
CA GLU A 453 -17.44 -2.05 -13.19
C GLU A 453 -16.50 -3.24 -13.34
N ALA A 454 -15.21 -3.07 -13.02
CA ALA A 454 -14.23 -4.17 -13.06
C ALA A 454 -14.60 -5.34 -12.13
N LEU A 455 -15.27 -5.09 -11.01
CA LEU A 455 -15.60 -6.09 -9.99
C LEU A 455 -16.92 -6.84 -10.21
N VAL A 456 -17.85 -6.28 -10.98
CA VAL A 456 -19.16 -6.91 -11.22
C VAL A 456 -19.05 -8.07 -12.20
N HIS A 457 -20.07 -8.94 -12.25
CA HIS A 457 -20.09 -10.08 -13.17
C HIS A 457 -19.89 -9.64 -14.63
N GLY A 458 -18.85 -10.17 -15.28
CA GLY A 458 -18.44 -9.79 -16.64
C GLY A 458 -17.44 -8.64 -16.71
N GLY A 459 -17.13 -7.98 -15.59
CA GLY A 459 -16.04 -7.01 -15.47
C GLY A 459 -14.67 -7.65 -15.63
N SER A 460 -13.66 -6.83 -15.93
CA SER A 460 -12.29 -7.28 -16.21
C SER A 460 -11.68 -8.03 -15.02
N SER A 461 -11.78 -7.46 -13.82
CA SER A 461 -11.23 -8.07 -12.60
C SER A 461 -12.05 -9.26 -12.11
N TYR A 462 -13.38 -9.24 -12.24
CA TYR A 462 -14.21 -10.43 -12.00
C TYR A 462 -13.77 -11.60 -12.88
N THR A 463 -13.55 -11.34 -14.17
CA THR A 463 -13.17 -12.34 -15.16
C THR A 463 -11.75 -12.85 -14.92
N SER A 464 -10.80 -11.95 -14.66
CA SER A 464 -9.41 -12.30 -14.34
C SER A 464 -9.31 -13.17 -13.09
N PHE A 465 -10.11 -12.86 -12.06
CA PHE A 465 -10.22 -13.68 -10.86
C PHE A 465 -10.76 -15.09 -11.18
N GLY A 466 -11.77 -15.20 -12.04
CA GLY A 466 -12.27 -16.49 -12.50
C GLY A 466 -11.18 -17.34 -13.17
N TYR A 467 -10.40 -16.74 -14.06
CA TYR A 467 -9.27 -17.42 -14.69
C TYR A 467 -8.19 -17.86 -13.69
N LEU A 468 -7.92 -17.05 -12.66
CA LEU A 468 -7.02 -17.44 -11.57
C LEU A 468 -7.52 -18.70 -10.85
N ILE A 469 -8.80 -18.73 -10.48
CA ILE A 469 -9.42 -19.89 -9.81
C ILE A 469 -9.33 -21.12 -10.72
N ASP A 470 -9.72 -21.00 -11.99
CA ASP A 470 -9.69 -22.11 -12.94
C ASP A 470 -8.27 -22.66 -13.13
N ASN A 471 -7.26 -21.78 -13.15
CA ASN A 471 -5.86 -22.18 -13.25
C ASN A 471 -5.38 -22.92 -11.99
N MET A 472 -5.73 -22.42 -10.80
CA MET A 472 -5.39 -23.07 -9.53
C MET A 472 -6.06 -24.43 -9.37
N VAL A 473 -7.32 -24.56 -9.81
CA VAL A 473 -8.06 -25.84 -9.83
C VAL A 473 -7.40 -26.83 -10.77
N SER A 474 -7.11 -26.41 -12.00
CA SER A 474 -6.51 -27.27 -13.03
C SER A 474 -5.07 -27.69 -12.71
N SER A 475 -4.39 -26.96 -11.83
CA SER A 475 -3.05 -27.31 -11.36
C SER A 475 -3.07 -28.30 -10.19
N PHE A 476 -4.24 -28.53 -9.57
CA PHE A 476 -4.43 -29.39 -8.41
C PHE A 476 -5.11 -30.72 -8.74
N LEU A 477 -6.05 -30.73 -9.69
CA LEU A 477 -6.67 -31.93 -10.26
C LEU A 477 -5.77 -32.56 -11.31
#